data_AF-L0RVU7-F1
#
_entry.id   AF-L0RVU7-F1
#
_cell.length_a   1.000
_cell.length_b   1.000
_cell.length_c   1.000
_cell.angle_alpha   90.00
_cell.angle_beta   90.00
_cell.angle_gamma   90.00
#
_symmetry.space_group_name_H-M   'P 1'
#
loop_
_entity.id
_entity.type
_entity.pdbx_description
1 polymer ?
#
loop_
_entity_poly.entity_id
_entity_poly.type
_entity_poly.pdbx_seq_one_letter_code
_entity_poly.pdbx_strand_id
1 'polypeptide(L)'
;MYNTNKKESSNRKINMKFFNEYLNRLREDIVDSLADGTSKLTLKNSELSEYYIEYIPIAQQNKYVSDYLDKLDDKKKELDNMKIIADETMDKIIKKL
;
A
#
# COMPACT_ATOMS: atom_id res chain seq x y z
N MET A 1 -22.88 20.42 16.42
CA MET A 1 -23.09 19.03 16.90
C MET A 1 -22.76 18.11 15.73
N TYR A 2 -21.64 17.39 15.78
CA TYR A 2 -21.31 16.40 14.75
C TYR A 2 -22.01 15.08 15.09
N ASN A 3 -22.76 14.58 14.13
CA ASN A 3 -23.67 13.45 14.27
C ASN A 3 -22.87 12.13 14.25
N THR A 4 -22.85 11.39 15.37
CA THR A 4 -22.24 10.06 15.48
C THR A 4 -23.17 9.01 14.87
N ASN A 5 -23.15 8.86 13.55
CA ASN A 5 -23.90 7.80 12.87
C ASN A 5 -23.12 6.48 12.89
N LYS A 6 -23.32 5.74 13.99
CA LYS A 6 -23.75 4.33 14.01
C LYS A 6 -23.57 3.59 12.68
N LYS A 7 -22.54 2.73 12.62
CA LYS A 7 -22.28 1.58 11.72
C LYS A 7 -23.37 1.30 10.67
N GLU A 8 -23.55 2.22 9.72
CA GLU A 8 -24.21 1.86 8.47
C GLU A 8 -23.25 0.91 7.77
N SER A 9 -23.73 -0.27 7.40
CA SER A 9 -23.07 -1.15 6.45
C SER A 9 -22.97 -0.41 5.12
N SER A 10 -22.04 0.54 5.06
CA SER A 10 -21.90 1.43 3.93
C SER A 10 -21.49 0.53 2.77
N ASN A 11 -22.26 0.55 1.69
CA ASN A 11 -22.01 -0.18 0.45
C ASN A 11 -20.78 0.40 -0.31
N ARG A 12 -19.78 0.88 0.45
CA ARG A 12 -18.57 1.53 -0.01
C ARG A 12 -17.66 0.45 -0.54
N LYS A 13 -17.61 0.38 -1.86
CA LYS A 13 -16.65 -0.46 -2.57
C LYS A 13 -15.25 0.12 -2.39
N ILE A 14 -14.28 -0.75 -2.21
CA ILE A 14 -12.87 -0.37 -2.08
C ILE A 14 -12.03 -1.14 -3.10
N ASN A 15 -10.96 -0.51 -3.57
CA ASN A 15 -9.91 -1.14 -4.32
C ASN A 15 -8.74 -1.43 -3.37
N MET A 16 -8.44 -2.71 -3.15
CA MET A 16 -7.43 -3.13 -2.19
C MET A 16 -6.01 -2.70 -2.57
N LYS A 17 -5.68 -2.63 -3.87
CA LYS A 17 -4.36 -2.13 -4.31
C LYS A 17 -4.20 -0.66 -3.92
N PHE A 18 -5.24 0.15 -4.14
CA PHE A 18 -5.25 1.55 -3.73
C PHE A 18 -5.09 1.68 -2.21
N PHE A 19 -5.92 0.97 -1.43
CA PHE A 19 -5.88 1.09 0.03
C PHE A 19 -4.59 0.59 0.65
N ASN A 20 -3.93 -0.40 0.06
CA ASN A 20 -2.59 -0.82 0.49
C ASN A 20 -1.61 0.36 0.40
N GLU A 21 -1.54 1.04 -0.74
CA GLU A 21 -0.67 2.21 -0.91
C GLU A 21 -1.09 3.38 -0.03
N TYR A 22 -2.39 3.63 0.08
CA TYR A 22 -2.91 4.74 0.88
C TYR A 22 -2.62 4.56 2.38
N LEU A 23 -2.84 3.37 2.94
CA LEU A 23 -2.55 3.09 4.34
C LEU A 23 -1.04 3.06 4.61
N ASN A 24 -0.23 2.58 3.66
CA ASN A 24 1.22 2.67 3.78
C ASN A 24 1.71 4.12 3.84
N ARG A 25 1.05 5.06 3.15
CA ARG A 25 1.35 6.49 3.23
C ARG A 25 0.97 7.12 4.57
N LEU A 26 -0.11 6.65 5.19
CA LEU A 26 -0.58 7.12 6.50
C LEU A 26 0.09 6.38 7.67
N ARG A 27 0.98 5.42 7.40
CA ARG A 27 1.51 4.51 8.42
C ARG A 27 2.16 5.24 9.58
N GLU A 28 3.05 6.19 9.29
CA GLU A 28 3.76 6.94 10.34
C GLU A 28 2.77 7.75 11.18
N ASP A 29 1.83 8.46 10.54
CA ASP A 29 0.80 9.23 11.25
C ASP A 29 -0.10 8.35 12.14
N ILE A 30 -0.46 7.15 11.66
CA ILE A 30 -1.24 6.16 12.43
C ILE A 30 -0.43 5.67 13.63
N VAL A 31 0.84 5.35 13.43
CA VAL A 31 1.73 4.88 14.49
C VAL A 31 1.94 5.98 15.53
N ASP A 32 2.28 7.20 15.12
CA ASP A 32 2.49 8.33 16.03
C ASP A 32 1.24 8.67 16.85
N SER A 33 0.05 8.48 16.26
CA SER A 33 -1.22 8.78 16.94
C SER A 33 -1.66 7.70 17.93
N LEU A 34 -1.36 6.42 17.64
CA LEU A 34 -1.98 5.28 18.33
C LEU A 34 -0.98 4.41 19.09
N ALA A 35 0.31 4.51 18.79
CA ALA A 35 1.29 3.63 19.40
C ALA A 35 1.53 3.99 20.86
N ASP A 36 1.58 2.95 21.69
CA ASP A 36 1.90 3.02 23.11
C ASP A 36 3.29 2.40 23.37
N GLY A 37 3.96 2.87 24.42
CA GLY A 37 5.31 2.48 24.80
C GLY A 37 6.42 3.26 24.08
N THR A 38 7.46 3.65 24.82
CA THR A 38 8.56 4.50 24.30
C THR A 38 9.74 3.69 23.75
N SER A 39 10.02 2.51 24.30
CA SER A 39 11.13 1.64 23.85
C SER A 39 10.70 0.58 22.83
N LYS A 40 9.40 0.24 22.79
CA LYS A 40 8.78 -0.67 21.83
C LYS A 40 7.36 -0.18 21.57
N LEU A 41 7.16 0.40 20.40
CA LEU A 41 5.84 0.87 19.97
C LEU A 41 4.90 -0.32 19.78
N THR A 42 3.72 -0.24 20.40
CA THR A 42 2.68 -1.26 20.32
C THR A 42 1.35 -0.63 19.94
N LEU A 43 0.61 -1.28 19.03
CA LEU A 43 -0.71 -0.84 18.56
C LEU A 43 -1.77 -1.81 19.06
N LYS A 44 -2.83 -1.32 19.71
CA LYS A 44 -3.97 -2.16 20.07
C LYS A 44 -4.92 -2.25 18.88
N ASN A 45 -5.37 -3.46 18.56
CA ASN A 45 -6.31 -3.69 17.46
C ASN A 45 -7.62 -2.90 17.60
N SER A 46 -8.09 -2.69 18.84
CA SER A 46 -9.27 -1.86 19.12
C SER A 46 -9.06 -0.42 18.69
N GLU A 47 -7.93 0.18 19.06
CA GLU A 47 -7.57 1.56 18.75
C GLU A 47 -7.39 1.74 17.23
N LEU A 48 -6.72 0.80 16.57
CA LEU A 48 -6.56 0.82 15.11
C LEU A 48 -7.91 0.70 14.37
N SER A 49 -8.84 -0.11 14.87
CA SER A 49 -10.16 -0.28 14.24
C SER A 49 -11.07 0.94 14.37
N GLU A 50 -10.78 1.81 15.34
CA GLU A 50 -11.52 3.06 15.59
C GLU A 50 -10.86 4.27 14.91
N TYR A 51 -9.66 4.10 14.34
CA TYR A 51 -8.97 5.16 13.63
C TYR A 51 -9.69 5.52 12.33
N TYR A 52 -10.17 6.76 12.24
CA TYR A 52 -10.90 7.24 11.09
C TYR A 52 -9.95 7.69 9.97
N ILE A 53 -10.12 7.08 8.80
CA ILE A 53 -9.50 7.52 7.55
C ILE A 53 -10.54 8.07 6.59
N GLU A 54 -10.13 8.98 5.72
CA GLU A 54 -11.01 9.50 4.69
C GLU A 54 -11.32 8.43 3.64
N TYR A 55 -12.61 8.34 3.26
CA TYR A 55 -13.01 7.47 2.16
C TYR A 55 -12.89 8.22 0.83
N ILE A 56 -11.94 7.77 0.02
CA ILE A 56 -11.79 8.26 -1.36
C ILE A 56 -12.80 7.54 -2.26
N PRO A 57 -13.53 8.22 -3.18
CA PRO A 57 -14.51 7.56 -4.04
C PRO A 57 -13.90 6.45 -4.92
N ILE A 58 -14.61 5.31 -5.07
CA ILE A 58 -14.13 4.12 -5.80
C ILE A 58 -13.66 4.41 -7.24
N ALA A 59 -14.29 5.37 -7.94
CA ALA A 59 -13.87 5.77 -9.28
C ALA A 59 -12.45 6.38 -9.27
N GLN A 60 -12.10 7.17 -8.26
CA GLN A 60 -10.78 7.75 -8.11
C GLN A 60 -9.75 6.69 -7.71
N GLN A 61 -10.13 5.77 -6.81
CA GLN A 61 -9.27 4.65 -6.43
C GLN A 61 -8.89 3.80 -7.65
N ASN A 62 -9.88 3.41 -8.45
CA ASN A 62 -9.67 2.61 -9.66
C ASN A 62 -8.86 3.36 -10.72
N LYS A 63 -9.14 4.67 -10.90
CA LYS A 63 -8.36 5.52 -11.81
C LYS A 63 -6.90 5.56 -11.42
N TYR A 64 -6.58 5.75 -10.13
CA TYR A 64 -5.19 5.75 -9.66
C TYR A 64 -4.50 4.41 -9.92
N VAL A 65 -5.18 3.30 -9.64
CA VAL A 65 -4.63 1.95 -9.86
C VAL A 65 -4.30 1.74 -11.33
N SER A 66 -5.23 2.03 -12.23
CA SER A 66 -5.04 1.85 -13.67
C SER A 66 -4.03 2.84 -14.27
N ASP A 67 -4.09 4.11 -13.86
CA ASP A 67 -3.24 5.15 -14.43
C ASP A 67 -1.78 5.01 -13.97
N TYR A 68 -1.53 4.43 -12.79
CA TYR A 68 -0.21 4.41 -12.15
C TYR A 68 0.24 3.04 -11.65
N LEU A 69 -0.52 2.39 -10.75
CA LEU A 69 -0.01 1.18 -10.07
C LEU A 69 0.15 0.00 -11.02
N ASP A 70 -0.81 -0.24 -11.92
CA ASP A 70 -0.71 -1.35 -12.88
C ASP A 70 0.46 -1.12 -13.85
N LYS A 71 0.66 0.13 -14.30
CA LYS A 71 1.81 0.49 -15.15
C LYS A 71 3.15 0.32 -14.42
N LEU A 72 3.19 0.67 -13.14
CA LEU A 72 4.37 0.47 -12.30
C LEU A 72 4.67 -1.03 -12.13
N ASP A 73 3.65 -1.85 -11.90
CA ASP A 73 3.80 -3.31 -11.80
C ASP A 73 4.36 -3.91 -13.09
N ASP A 74 3.89 -3.45 -14.25
CA ASP A 74 4.40 -3.91 -15.54
C ASP A 74 5.87 -3.50 -15.75
N LYS A 75 6.24 -2.27 -15.38
CA LYS A 75 7.63 -1.82 -15.47
C LYS A 75 8.57 -2.55 -14.51
N LYS A 76 8.09 -2.96 -13.33
CA LYS A 76 8.87 -3.81 -12.42
C LYS A 76 9.17 -5.18 -13.02
N LYS A 77 8.18 -5.81 -13.68
CA LYS A 77 8.38 -7.09 -14.37
C LYS A 77 9.39 -6.98 -15.51
N GLU A 78 9.30 -5.92 -16.32
CA GLU A 78 10.29 -5.64 -17.37
C GLU A 78 11.70 -5.53 -16.78
N LEU A 79 11.85 -4.78 -15.70
CA LEU A 79 13.13 -4.61 -15.01
C LEU A 79 13.69 -5.93 -14.47
N ASP A 80 12.86 -6.77 -13.86
CA ASP A 80 13.32 -8.03 -13.29
C ASP A 80 13.78 -9.02 -14.38
N ASN A 81 13.11 -9.05 -15.52
CA ASN A 81 13.57 -9.81 -16.68
C ASN A 81 14.91 -9.29 -17.21
N MET A 82 15.09 -7.97 -17.28
CA MET A 82 16.36 -7.38 -17.71
C MET A 82 17.51 -7.70 -16.76
N LYS A 83 17.25 -7.74 -15.45
CA LYS A 83 18.26 -8.17 -14.45
C LYS A 83 18.70 -9.61 -14.68
N ILE A 84 17.75 -10.53 -14.86
CA ILE A 84 18.06 -11.94 -15.13
C ILE A 84 18.94 -12.08 -16.38
N ILE A 85 18.60 -11.37 -17.46
CA ILE A 85 19.38 -11.41 -18.71
C ILE A 85 20.79 -10.87 -18.49
N ALA A 86 20.94 -9.79 -17.73
CA ALA A 86 22.24 -9.21 -17.40
C ALA A 86 23.11 -10.21 -16.61
N ASP A 87 22.54 -10.85 -15.60
CA ASP A 87 23.21 -11.85 -14.77
C ASP A 87 23.65 -13.07 -15.60
N GLU A 88 22.74 -13.64 -16.40
CA GLU A 88 23.06 -14.77 -17.28
C GLU A 88 24.15 -14.43 -18.32
N THR A 89 24.15 -13.20 -18.81
CA THR A 89 25.16 -12.73 -19.76
C THR A 89 26.52 -12.63 -19.10
N MET A 90 26.57 -12.12 -17.86
CA MET A 90 27.81 -12.05 -17.08
C MET A 90 28.36 -13.45 -16.80
N ASP A 91 27.51 -14.39 -16.39
CA ASP A 91 27.90 -15.79 -16.15
C ASP A 91 28.51 -16.46 -17.39
N LYS A 92 27.95 -16.19 -18.58
CA LYS A 92 28.48 -16.70 -19.85
C LYS A 92 29.84 -16.11 -20.19
N ILE A 93 30.11 -14.86 -19.81
CA ILE A 93 31.43 -14.24 -19.99
C ILE A 93 32.44 -14.90 -19.06
N ILE A 94 32.10 -15.04 -17.77
CA ILE A 94 32.98 -15.64 -16.76
C ILE A 94 33.36 -17.09 -17.14
N LYS A 95 32.39 -17.90 -17.58
CA LYS A 95 32.62 -19.31 -17.95
C LYS A 95 33.45 -19.52 -19.23
N LYS A 96 33.66 -18.46 -20.02
CA LYS A 96 34.48 -18.50 -21.26
C LYS A 96 35.92 -18.07 -21.04
N LEU A 97 36.25 -17.53 -19.86
CA LEU A 97 37.61 -17.23 -19.41
C LEU A 97 38.25 -18.50 -18.81
#